data_AF-A0A395IGF8-F1
#
_entry.id   AF-A0A395IGF8-F1
#
_cell.length_a   1.000
_cell.length_b   1.000
_cell.length_c   1.000
_cell.angle_alpha   90.00
_cell.angle_beta   90.00
_cell.angle_gamma   90.00
#
_symmetry.space_group_name_H-M   'P 1'
#
loop_
_entity.id
_entity.type
_entity.pdbx_description
1 polymer ?
#
loop_
_entity_poly.entity_id
_entity_poly.type
_entity_poly.pdbx_seq_one_letter_code
_entity_poly.pdbx_strand_id
1 'polypeptide(L)'
;MFFQLLMDFVSDEYRKLVTESLLPLKETSAALIAPRMHRGFLYKEITMHLWFDDNKKPELNHKQLQPQTNDLADSWGVKDTDIKSLETKSLQAGKLSFAAITLLDNKDLPPKTIGKAKPTGLSSKSEILSNSLWRLLHLRGYVNDKHELTNWGKALATTLKAIQPISEKYQDVHLIEEAAFLSIRAYSFSKSPPVTVILN
;
A
#
# COMPACT_ATOMS: atom_id res chain seq x y z
N MET A 1 7.01 29.58 21.10
CA MET A 1 8.44 29.78 20.77
C MET A 1 9.11 28.54 20.16
N PHE A 2 8.81 27.31 20.61
CA PHE A 2 9.35 26.07 20.03
C PHE A 2 8.99 25.84 18.54
N PHE A 3 7.80 26.25 18.10
CA PHE A 3 7.35 26.09 16.70
C PHE A 3 8.12 26.97 15.71
N GLN A 4 8.62 28.14 16.14
CA GLN A 4 9.31 29.09 15.25
C GLN A 4 10.73 28.61 14.90
N LEU A 5 11.40 27.92 15.84
CA LEU A 5 12.74 27.37 15.62
C LEU A 5 12.74 26.17 14.65
N LEU A 6 11.62 25.44 14.54
CA LEU A 6 11.51 24.34 13.57
C LEU A 6 11.34 24.85 12.13
N MET A 7 10.84 26.08 11.94
CA MET A 7 10.56 26.67 10.62
C MET A 7 11.83 26.93 9.79
N ASP A 8 12.95 27.22 10.45
CA ASP A 8 14.21 27.62 9.80
C ASP A 8 15.07 26.41 9.33
N PHE A 9 14.73 25.18 9.76
CA PHE A 9 15.48 23.96 9.48
C PHE A 9 14.79 23.01 8.48
N VAL A 10 13.66 23.41 7.90
CA VAL A 10 12.94 22.52 6.98
C VAL A 10 13.65 22.48 5.64
N SER A 11 14.39 21.40 5.41
CA SER A 11 15.10 21.19 4.15
C SER A 11 14.12 21.12 2.97
N ASP A 12 14.56 21.62 1.82
CA ASP A 12 13.75 21.69 0.60
C ASP A 12 13.28 20.29 0.15
N GLU A 13 14.07 19.26 0.44
CA GLU A 13 13.74 17.86 0.20
C GLU A 13 12.49 17.43 0.99
N TYR A 14 12.35 17.87 2.25
CA TYR A 14 11.16 17.57 3.04
C TYR A 14 9.92 18.26 2.47
N ARG A 15 10.06 19.53 2.05
CA ARG A 15 8.95 20.27 1.44
C ARG A 15 8.47 19.54 0.18
N LYS A 16 9.41 19.17 -0.70
CA LYS A 16 9.15 18.40 -1.93
C LYS A 16 8.51 17.04 -1.64
N LEU A 17 8.99 16.33 -0.63
CA LEU A 17 8.43 15.04 -0.21
C LEU A 17 6.94 15.18 0.17
N VAL A 18 6.61 16.18 0.99
CA VAL A 18 5.25 16.38 1.51
C VAL A 18 4.27 16.85 0.42
N THR A 19 4.73 17.71 -0.49
CA THR A 19 3.89 18.31 -1.54
C THR A 19 3.74 17.44 -2.78
N GLU A 20 4.80 16.76 -3.21
CA GLU A 20 4.81 16.00 -4.47
C GLU A 20 4.75 14.50 -4.21
N SER A 21 5.73 13.96 -3.48
CA SER A 21 5.94 12.50 -3.42
C SER A 21 4.90 11.77 -2.58
N LEU A 22 4.38 12.41 -1.53
CA LEU A 22 3.33 11.85 -0.68
C LEU A 22 1.93 12.13 -1.20
N LEU A 23 1.77 13.00 -2.20
CA LEU A 23 0.46 13.40 -2.71
C LEU A 23 -0.34 12.21 -3.27
N PRO A 24 0.22 11.35 -4.14
CA PRO A 24 -0.53 10.20 -4.66
C PRO A 24 -0.98 9.24 -3.56
N LEU A 25 -0.20 9.14 -2.47
CA LEU A 25 -0.56 8.29 -1.34
C LEU A 25 -1.76 8.84 -0.58
N LYS A 26 -1.78 10.16 -0.37
CA LYS A 26 -2.88 10.86 0.29
C LYS A 26 -4.15 10.78 -0.55
N GLU A 27 -4.03 10.95 -1.87
CA GLU A 27 -5.15 10.83 -2.82
C GLU A 27 -5.73 9.42 -2.82
N THR A 28 -4.89 8.38 -2.94
CA THR A 28 -5.34 6.98 -2.87
C THR A 28 -6.01 6.67 -1.53
N SER A 29 -5.44 7.13 -0.42
CA SER A 29 -6.06 6.95 0.91
C SER A 29 -7.40 7.66 1.02
N ALA A 30 -7.50 8.90 0.55
CA ALA A 30 -8.76 9.65 0.53
C ALA A 30 -9.81 8.96 -0.36
N ALA A 31 -9.42 8.46 -1.54
CA ALA A 31 -10.30 7.76 -2.46
C ALA A 31 -10.82 6.43 -1.89
N LEU A 32 -10.00 5.75 -1.08
CA LEU A 32 -10.42 4.54 -0.38
C LEU A 32 -11.44 4.84 0.74
N ILE A 33 -11.26 5.94 1.46
CA ILE A 33 -12.07 6.24 2.65
C ILE A 33 -13.36 6.99 2.30
N ALA A 34 -13.31 7.95 1.35
CA ALA A 34 -14.42 8.86 1.07
C ALA A 34 -15.75 8.17 0.74
N PRO A 35 -15.80 7.09 -0.07
CA PRO A 35 -17.06 6.40 -0.38
C PRO A 35 -17.63 5.58 0.80
N ARG A 36 -16.83 5.33 1.83
CA ARG A 36 -17.25 4.66 3.07
C ARG A 36 -17.73 5.64 4.14
N MET A 37 -17.56 6.93 3.92
CA MET A 37 -18.08 8.00 4.76
C MET A 37 -19.47 8.45 4.30
N HIS A 38 -20.06 9.42 5.01
CA HIS A 38 -21.31 10.06 4.58
C HIS A 38 -21.17 10.63 3.16
N ARG A 39 -22.20 10.47 2.32
CA ARG A 39 -22.22 10.85 0.90
C ARG A 39 -21.74 12.28 0.62
N GLY A 40 -21.94 13.20 1.56
CA GLY A 40 -21.44 14.58 1.46
C GLY A 40 -19.92 14.68 1.29
N PHE A 41 -19.14 13.74 1.87
CA PHE A 41 -17.68 13.73 1.74
C PHE A 41 -17.20 13.25 0.38
N LEU A 42 -18.00 12.46 -0.34
CA LEU A 42 -17.66 11.97 -1.67
C LEU A 42 -17.51 13.11 -2.69
N TYR A 43 -18.31 14.17 -2.53
CA TYR A 43 -18.33 15.31 -3.45
C TYR A 43 -17.58 16.53 -2.91
N LYS A 44 -17.07 16.48 -1.67
CA LYS A 44 -16.35 17.60 -1.07
C LYS A 44 -14.91 17.63 -1.57
N GLU A 45 -14.41 18.80 -1.93
CA GLU A 45 -12.99 18.98 -2.21
C GLU A 45 -12.19 18.93 -0.91
N ILE A 46 -11.09 18.19 -0.93
CA ILE A 46 -10.21 18.03 0.24
C ILE A 46 -8.98 18.89 -0.01
N THR A 47 -8.89 20.01 0.68
CA THR A 47 -7.72 20.90 0.67
C THR A 47 -6.77 20.53 1.79
N MET A 48 -5.49 20.38 1.49
CA MET A 48 -4.45 20.15 2.50
C MET A 48 -3.87 21.47 2.99
N HIS A 49 -3.77 21.62 4.32
CA HIS A 49 -3.04 22.73 4.94
C HIS A 49 -1.58 22.34 5.15
N LEU A 50 -0.67 23.10 4.56
CA LEU A 50 0.77 22.93 4.75
C LEU A 50 1.21 23.79 5.93
N TRP A 51 1.75 23.17 6.97
CA TRP A 51 2.20 23.88 8.18
C TRP A 51 3.35 24.87 7.92
N PHE A 52 4.06 24.72 6.80
CA PHE A 52 5.20 25.54 6.40
C PHE A 52 4.89 26.57 5.30
N ASP A 53 3.65 26.58 4.78
CA ASP A 53 3.19 27.51 3.74
C ASP A 53 1.65 27.64 3.79
N ASP A 54 1.16 28.65 4.50
CA ASP A 54 -0.28 28.91 4.66
C ASP A 54 -0.96 29.36 3.35
N ASN A 55 -0.18 29.84 2.38
CA ASN A 55 -0.70 30.31 1.10
C ASN A 55 -0.94 29.16 0.12
N LYS A 56 -0.14 28.10 0.19
CA LYS A 56 -0.31 26.91 -0.66
C LYS A 56 -1.27 25.91 -0.02
N LYS A 57 -2.43 25.76 -0.64
CA LYS A 57 -3.45 24.78 -0.26
C LYS A 57 -3.66 23.79 -1.42
N PRO A 58 -2.78 22.79 -1.58
CA PRO A 58 -2.97 21.78 -2.63
C PRO A 58 -4.26 21.00 -2.38
N GLU A 59 -5.02 20.82 -3.45
CA GLU A 59 -6.24 20.01 -3.47
C GLU A 59 -5.91 18.54 -3.76
N LEU A 60 -6.58 17.63 -3.07
CA LEU A 60 -6.42 16.19 -3.28
C LEU A 60 -7.43 15.69 -4.29
N ASN A 61 -6.95 15.18 -5.43
CA ASN A 61 -7.80 14.61 -6.47
C ASN A 61 -8.16 13.15 -6.16
N HIS A 62 -9.03 12.95 -5.18
CA HIS A 62 -9.48 11.61 -4.78
C HIS A 62 -10.66 11.06 -5.60
N LYS A 63 -11.32 11.92 -6.40
CA LYS A 63 -12.53 11.54 -7.17
C LYS A 63 -12.19 11.01 -8.57
N GLN A 64 -11.16 11.56 -9.19
CA GLN A 64 -10.82 11.27 -10.59
C GLN A 64 -9.71 10.22 -10.74
N LEU A 65 -9.32 9.54 -9.66
CA LEU A 65 -8.37 8.43 -9.76
C LEU A 65 -8.97 7.33 -10.63
N GLN A 66 -8.27 6.99 -11.71
CA GLN A 66 -8.60 5.89 -12.59
C GLN A 66 -7.47 4.85 -12.59
N PRO A 67 -7.79 3.55 -12.44
CA PRO A 67 -9.10 3.00 -12.07
C PRO A 67 -9.50 3.39 -10.64
N GLN A 68 -10.80 3.32 -10.33
CA GLN A 68 -11.30 3.71 -9.01
C GLN A 68 -10.66 2.83 -7.93
N THR A 69 -10.06 3.47 -6.93
CA THR A 69 -9.30 2.81 -5.84
C THR A 69 -10.10 1.71 -5.14
N ASN A 70 -11.42 1.88 -5.00
CA ASN A 70 -12.26 0.89 -4.35
C ASN A 70 -12.48 -0.35 -5.20
N ASP A 71 -12.53 -0.22 -6.52
CA ASP A 71 -12.71 -1.36 -7.42
C ASP A 71 -11.46 -2.24 -7.39
N LEU A 72 -10.27 -1.62 -7.35
CA LEU A 72 -8.99 -2.32 -7.17
C LEU A 72 -8.88 -3.04 -5.82
N ALA A 73 -9.48 -2.48 -4.77
CA ALA A 73 -9.48 -3.11 -3.46
C ALA A 73 -10.53 -4.24 -3.38
N ASP A 74 -11.68 -4.01 -3.99
CA ASP A 74 -12.79 -4.96 -4.02
C ASP A 74 -12.52 -6.14 -4.98
N SER A 75 -11.46 -6.11 -5.80
CA SER A 75 -11.05 -7.29 -6.59
C SER A 75 -10.54 -8.45 -5.71
N TRP A 76 -10.10 -8.17 -4.48
CA TRP A 76 -9.50 -9.13 -3.55
C TRP A 76 -10.52 -9.73 -2.58
N GLY A 77 -10.81 -11.02 -2.76
CA GLY A 77 -11.87 -11.74 -2.04
C GLY A 77 -11.58 -13.21 -1.75
N VAL A 78 -10.33 -13.54 -1.42
CA VAL A 78 -9.89 -14.94 -1.25
C VAL A 78 -10.45 -15.52 0.05
N LYS A 79 -11.06 -16.70 -0.03
CA LYS A 79 -11.69 -17.37 1.11
C LYS A 79 -10.70 -18.20 1.92
N ASP A 80 -11.09 -18.49 3.16
CA ASP A 80 -10.28 -19.24 4.13
C ASP A 80 -9.85 -20.64 3.63
N THR A 81 -10.66 -21.28 2.78
CA THR A 81 -10.34 -22.59 2.18
C THR A 81 -9.09 -22.52 1.33
N ASP A 82 -8.97 -21.46 0.52
CA ASP A 82 -7.84 -21.25 -0.38
C ASP A 82 -6.62 -20.78 0.41
N ILE A 83 -6.81 -19.90 1.40
CA ILE A 83 -5.73 -19.39 2.26
C ILE A 83 -5.07 -20.53 3.03
N LYS A 84 -5.85 -21.42 3.66
CA LYS A 84 -5.32 -22.56 4.43
C LYS A 84 -4.54 -23.55 3.56
N SER A 85 -4.91 -23.68 2.28
CA SER A 85 -4.17 -24.54 1.35
C SER A 85 -2.77 -24.02 1.02
N LEU A 86 -2.52 -22.73 1.24
CA LEU A 86 -1.25 -22.04 0.98
C LEU A 86 -0.39 -21.88 2.23
N GLU A 87 -0.95 -22.11 3.41
CA GLU A 87 -0.19 -22.02 4.66
C GLU A 87 0.84 -23.14 4.74
N THR A 88 2.05 -22.77 5.15
CA THR A 88 3.14 -23.71 5.42
C THR A 88 3.67 -23.42 6.82
N LYS A 89 4.43 -24.34 7.43
CA LYS A 89 5.01 -24.16 8.78
C LYS A 89 5.76 -22.83 8.93
N SER A 90 6.39 -22.34 7.86
CA SER A 90 7.12 -21.07 7.80
C SER A 90 6.30 -19.86 7.30
N LEU A 91 5.14 -20.10 6.68
CA LEU A 91 4.29 -19.08 6.01
C LEU A 91 2.89 -19.12 6.61
N GLN A 92 2.62 -18.19 7.52
CA GLN A 92 1.34 -18.06 8.22
C GLN A 92 0.49 -16.96 7.59
N ALA A 93 -0.82 -17.20 7.43
CA ALA A 93 -1.73 -16.19 6.91
C ALA A 93 -1.76 -14.92 7.78
N GLY A 94 -1.97 -13.77 7.14
CA GLY A 94 -2.01 -12.47 7.79
C GLY A 94 -0.66 -11.80 8.04
N LYS A 95 0.45 -12.37 7.55
CA LYS A 95 1.78 -11.72 7.49
C LYS A 95 2.08 -11.15 6.11
N LEU A 96 2.96 -10.15 6.05
CA LEU A 96 3.35 -9.54 4.78
C LEU A 96 4.18 -10.52 3.93
N SER A 97 5.04 -11.29 4.58
CA SER A 97 5.76 -12.42 3.98
C SER A 97 4.81 -13.39 3.27
N PHE A 98 3.72 -13.80 3.93
CA PHE A 98 2.70 -14.64 3.32
C PHE A 98 2.10 -14.02 2.07
N ALA A 99 1.63 -12.77 2.15
CA ALA A 99 0.98 -12.10 1.03
C ALA A 99 1.88 -11.98 -0.22
N ALA A 100 3.17 -11.65 -0.02
CA ALA A 100 4.10 -11.45 -1.12
C ALA A 100 4.71 -12.76 -1.65
N ILE A 101 5.11 -13.68 -0.77
CA ILE A 101 5.79 -14.92 -1.16
C ILE A 101 4.81 -15.90 -1.83
N THR A 102 3.56 -15.98 -1.36
CA THR A 102 2.56 -16.85 -1.98
C THR A 102 2.30 -16.51 -3.44
N LEU A 103 2.25 -15.21 -3.78
CA LEU A 103 2.13 -14.71 -5.15
C LEU A 103 3.41 -14.92 -5.99
N LEU A 104 4.59 -14.98 -5.34
CA LEU A 104 5.85 -15.24 -6.02
C LEU A 104 6.00 -16.71 -6.38
N ASP A 105 5.70 -17.60 -5.44
CA ASP A 105 5.95 -19.04 -5.56
C ASP A 105 4.84 -19.75 -6.37
N ASN A 106 3.60 -19.23 -6.36
CA ASN A 106 2.47 -19.85 -7.06
C ASN A 106 1.95 -18.98 -8.22
N LYS A 107 2.37 -19.31 -9.44
CA LYS A 107 1.96 -18.60 -10.65
C LYS A 107 0.48 -18.80 -11.04
N ASP A 108 -0.18 -19.82 -10.49
CA ASP A 108 -1.59 -20.12 -10.78
C ASP A 108 -2.58 -19.46 -9.81
N LEU A 109 -2.08 -18.77 -8.77
CA LEU A 109 -2.92 -18.04 -7.82
C LEU A 109 -3.52 -16.74 -8.37
N PRO A 110 -2.78 -15.87 -9.08
CA PRO A 110 -3.29 -14.60 -9.58
C PRO A 110 -4.68 -14.71 -10.23
N PRO A 111 -4.93 -15.60 -11.23
CA PRO A 111 -6.23 -15.69 -11.87
C PRO A 111 -7.34 -16.21 -10.94
N LYS A 112 -7.00 -16.99 -9.90
CA LYS A 112 -7.98 -17.51 -8.93
C LYS A 112 -8.40 -16.48 -7.89
N THR A 113 -7.54 -15.51 -7.62
CA THR A 113 -7.77 -14.48 -6.61
C THR A 113 -8.64 -13.31 -7.08
N ILE A 114 -8.83 -13.16 -8.40
CA ILE A 114 -9.68 -12.12 -8.98
C ILE A 114 -11.15 -12.50 -8.79
N GLY A 115 -11.80 -11.84 -7.84
CA GLY A 115 -13.22 -12.02 -7.59
C GLY A 115 -14.07 -11.47 -8.74
N LYS A 116 -15.08 -12.24 -9.18
CA LYS A 116 -16.08 -11.78 -10.17
C LYS A 116 -17.12 -10.81 -9.56
N ALA A 117 -17.21 -10.75 -8.24
CA ALA A 117 -18.18 -9.96 -7.50
C ALA A 117 -17.53 -9.35 -6.24
N LYS A 118 -18.15 -8.28 -5.73
CA LYS A 118 -17.69 -7.60 -4.51
C LYS A 118 -17.57 -8.61 -3.35
N PRO A 119 -16.40 -8.73 -2.72
CA PRO A 119 -16.13 -9.72 -1.69
C PRO A 119 -16.93 -9.40 -0.44
N THR A 120 -17.92 -10.23 -0.14
CA THR A 120 -18.74 -10.15 1.05
C THR A 120 -18.47 -11.34 1.97
N GLY A 121 -18.74 -11.15 3.27
CA GLY A 121 -18.63 -12.21 4.27
C GLY A 121 -17.20 -12.71 4.51
N LEU A 122 -16.22 -11.79 4.61
CA LEU A 122 -14.92 -12.12 5.22
C LEU A 122 -15.12 -12.16 6.73
N SER A 123 -14.80 -13.28 7.37
CA SER A 123 -15.17 -13.52 8.77
C SER A 123 -14.00 -13.92 9.65
N SER A 124 -13.00 -14.62 9.11
CA SER A 124 -11.86 -15.06 9.89
C SER A 124 -10.79 -13.97 9.97
N LYS A 125 -9.98 -14.00 11.04
CA LYS A 125 -8.85 -13.08 11.20
C LYS A 125 -7.82 -13.25 10.08
N SER A 126 -7.49 -14.50 9.72
CA SER A 126 -6.55 -14.82 8.63
C SER A 126 -7.03 -14.31 7.28
N GLU A 127 -8.32 -14.46 7.00
CA GLU A 127 -8.98 -14.00 5.78
C GLU A 127 -8.92 -12.48 5.67
N ILE A 128 -9.34 -11.77 6.73
CA ILE A 128 -9.36 -10.31 6.75
C ILE A 128 -7.94 -9.74 6.59
N LEU A 129 -6.96 -10.26 7.34
CA LEU A 129 -5.59 -9.76 7.30
C LEU A 129 -4.93 -10.01 5.94
N SER A 130 -5.04 -11.22 5.40
CA SER A 130 -4.40 -11.58 4.12
C SER A 130 -4.98 -10.76 2.96
N ASN A 131 -6.31 -10.66 2.88
CA ASN A 131 -6.96 -9.81 1.87
C ASN A 131 -6.59 -8.33 2.05
N SER A 132 -6.51 -7.83 3.29
CA SER A 132 -6.09 -6.44 3.53
C SER A 132 -4.66 -6.17 3.07
N LEU A 133 -3.74 -7.13 3.27
CA LEU A 133 -2.36 -7.03 2.81
C LEU A 133 -2.24 -7.10 1.29
N TRP A 134 -2.98 -7.99 0.62
CA TRP A 134 -2.99 -8.00 -0.85
C TRP A 134 -3.57 -6.71 -1.44
N ARG A 135 -4.65 -6.18 -0.87
CA ARG A 135 -5.20 -4.87 -1.24
C ARG A 135 -4.15 -3.77 -1.06
N LEU A 136 -3.42 -3.77 0.04
CA LEU A 136 -2.33 -2.82 0.27
C LEU A 136 -1.26 -2.95 -0.82
N LEU A 137 -0.81 -4.16 -1.14
CA LEU A 137 0.22 -4.39 -2.16
C LEU A 137 -0.24 -3.94 -3.55
N HIS A 138 -1.51 -4.20 -3.89
CA HIS A 138 -2.13 -3.76 -5.14
C HIS A 138 -2.19 -2.22 -5.24
N LEU A 139 -2.77 -1.57 -4.22
CA LEU A 139 -2.89 -0.11 -4.17
C LEU A 139 -1.54 0.62 -4.14
N ARG A 140 -0.48 -0.06 -3.72
CA ARG A 140 0.89 0.48 -3.68
C ARG A 140 1.72 0.17 -4.92
N GLY A 141 1.16 -0.56 -5.90
CA GLY A 141 1.82 -0.89 -7.17
C GLY A 141 2.83 -2.04 -7.10
N TYR A 142 2.82 -2.82 -6.01
CA TYR A 142 3.61 -4.06 -5.92
C TYR A 142 2.94 -5.22 -6.67
N VAL A 143 1.63 -5.13 -6.86
CA VAL A 143 0.82 -6.08 -7.62
C VAL A 143 0.10 -5.32 -8.73
N ASN A 144 -0.06 -5.95 -9.90
CA ASN A 144 -0.80 -5.39 -11.02
C ASN A 144 -2.29 -5.78 -10.99
N ASP A 145 -3.10 -5.24 -11.91
CA ASP A 145 -4.54 -5.53 -12.02
C ASP A 145 -4.84 -7.02 -12.31
N LYS A 146 -3.85 -7.77 -12.79
CA LYS A 146 -3.94 -9.23 -13.01
C LYS A 146 -3.58 -10.04 -11.76
N HIS A 147 -3.39 -9.38 -10.62
CA HIS A 147 -2.96 -9.95 -9.35
C HIS A 147 -1.56 -10.59 -9.39
N GLU A 148 -0.71 -10.19 -10.35
CA GLU A 148 0.67 -10.63 -10.48
C GLU A 148 1.64 -9.63 -9.85
N LEU A 149 2.75 -10.11 -9.30
CA LEU A 149 3.78 -9.23 -8.74
C LEU A 149 4.49 -8.42 -9.84
N THR A 150 4.58 -7.11 -9.63
CA THR A 150 5.41 -6.21 -10.45
C THR A 150 6.90 -6.44 -10.16
N ASN A 151 7.81 -5.77 -10.89
CA ASN A 151 9.25 -5.87 -10.61
C ASN A 151 9.59 -5.46 -9.16
N TRP A 152 8.92 -4.42 -8.65
CA TRP A 152 9.04 -4.01 -7.26
C TRP A 152 8.41 -5.01 -6.29
N GLY A 153 7.28 -5.61 -6.66
CA GLY A 153 6.66 -6.68 -5.86
C GLY A 153 7.54 -7.92 -5.76
N LYS A 154 8.20 -8.32 -6.84
CA LYS A 154 9.17 -9.43 -6.86
C LYS A 154 10.40 -9.11 -6.01
N ALA A 155 10.91 -7.88 -6.07
CA ALA A 155 12.00 -7.45 -5.21
C ALA A 155 11.62 -7.50 -3.72
N LEU A 156 10.41 -7.08 -3.38
CA LEU A 156 9.85 -7.20 -2.02
C LEU A 156 9.73 -8.65 -1.58
N ALA A 157 9.08 -9.49 -2.38
CA ALA A 157 8.91 -10.91 -2.06
C ALA A 157 10.26 -11.63 -1.89
N THR A 158 11.25 -11.32 -2.73
CA THR A 158 12.60 -11.90 -2.63
C THR A 158 13.30 -11.46 -1.34
N THR A 159 13.18 -10.19 -0.98
CA THR A 159 13.74 -9.67 0.28
C THR A 159 13.07 -10.33 1.49
N LEU A 160 11.74 -10.42 1.48
CA LEU A 160 10.96 -11.08 2.54
C LEU A 160 11.32 -12.57 2.67
N LYS A 161 11.57 -13.26 1.56
CA LYS A 161 12.04 -14.66 1.54
C LYS A 161 13.45 -14.79 2.12
N ALA A 162 14.33 -13.84 1.86
CA ALA A 162 15.71 -13.84 2.39
C ALA A 162 15.77 -13.59 3.90
N ILE A 163 14.86 -12.78 4.46
CA ILE A 163 14.81 -12.50 5.91
C ILE A 163 14.05 -13.56 6.72
N GLN A 164 13.28 -14.44 6.06
CA GLN A 164 12.45 -15.44 6.73
C GLN A 164 13.23 -16.34 7.70
N PRO A 165 14.43 -16.87 7.35
CA PRO A 165 15.24 -17.66 8.28
C PRO A 165 15.72 -16.86 9.50
N ILE A 166 15.91 -15.55 9.33
CA ILE A 166 16.34 -14.65 10.42
C ILE A 166 15.17 -14.44 11.38
N SER A 167 13.96 -14.23 10.85
CA SER A 167 12.74 -14.09 11.66
C SER A 167 12.41 -15.37 12.44
N GLU A 168 12.68 -16.54 11.87
CA GLU A 168 12.47 -17.83 12.55
C GLU A 168 13.53 -18.08 13.63
N LYS A 169 14.77 -17.65 13.40
CA LYS A 169 15.89 -17.82 14.33
C LYS A 169 15.82 -16.85 15.51
N TYR A 170 15.39 -15.62 15.26
CA TYR A 170 15.31 -14.55 16.25
C TYR A 170 13.86 -14.11 16.39
N GLN A 171 13.09 -14.89 17.16
CA GLN A 171 11.67 -14.66 17.44
C GLN A 171 11.36 -13.27 18.06
N ASP A 172 12.40 -12.59 18.56
CA ASP A 172 12.35 -11.32 19.30
C ASP A 172 12.48 -10.08 18.42
N VAL A 173 12.78 -10.23 17.12
CA VAL A 173 12.93 -9.07 16.24
C VAL A 173 11.55 -8.68 15.73
N HIS A 174 10.87 -7.88 16.54
CA HIS A 174 9.64 -7.23 16.15
C HIS A 174 9.89 -6.37 14.90
N LEU A 175 8.94 -6.42 13.96
CA LEU A 175 8.83 -5.51 12.82
C LEU A 175 9.88 -5.68 11.70
N ILE A 176 10.59 -6.81 11.56
CA ILE A 176 11.54 -7.00 10.44
C ILE A 176 10.83 -6.86 9.09
N GLU A 177 9.66 -7.47 8.92
CA GLU A 177 8.94 -7.44 7.64
C GLU A 177 8.56 -6.00 7.25
N GLU A 178 8.12 -5.21 8.23
CA GLU A 178 7.79 -3.80 8.09
C GLU A 178 9.03 -2.96 7.80
N ALA A 179 10.15 -3.22 8.46
CA ALA A 179 11.42 -2.55 8.19
C ALA A 179 11.91 -2.85 6.77
N ALA A 180 11.79 -4.10 6.31
CA ALA A 180 12.10 -4.51 4.94
C ALA A 180 11.17 -3.85 3.91
N PHE A 181 9.89 -3.72 4.23
CA PHE A 181 8.93 -3.00 3.40
C PHE A 181 9.28 -1.52 3.27
N LEU A 182 9.62 -0.87 4.39
CA LEU A 182 10.01 0.55 4.41
C LEU A 182 11.32 0.79 3.67
N SER A 183 12.30 -0.09 3.79
CA SER A 183 13.59 0.06 3.11
C SER A 183 13.45 -0.02 1.59
N ILE A 184 12.66 -0.97 1.08
CA ILE A 184 12.35 -1.07 -0.36
C ILE A 184 11.56 0.15 -0.83
N ARG A 185 10.62 0.63 -0.01
CA ARG A 185 9.86 1.82 -0.36
C ARG A 185 10.76 3.05 -0.47
N ALA A 186 11.63 3.27 0.51
CA ALA A 186 12.61 4.36 0.50
C ALA A 186 13.54 4.25 -0.72
N TYR A 187 13.99 3.04 -1.04
CA TYR A 187 14.80 2.79 -2.23
C TYR A 187 14.06 3.12 -3.53
N SER A 188 12.80 2.70 -3.66
CA SER A 188 11.98 3.02 -4.83
C SER A 188 11.77 4.52 -5.00
N PHE A 189 11.59 5.26 -3.90
CA PHE A 189 11.48 6.72 -3.94
C PHE A 189 12.76 7.40 -4.42
N SER A 190 13.93 6.89 -4.02
CA SER A 190 15.21 7.40 -4.50
C SER A 190 15.43 7.15 -6.00
N LYS A 191 14.78 6.14 -6.59
CA LYS A 191 14.94 5.76 -8.00
C LYS A 191 13.85 6.31 -8.92
N SER A 192 12.71 6.77 -8.39
CA SER A 192 11.68 7.44 -9.18
C SER A 192 12.20 8.80 -9.66
N PRO A 193 12.10 9.12 -10.97
CA PRO A 193 12.42 10.46 -11.44
C PRO A 193 11.51 11.48 -10.75
N PRO A 194 11.98 12.73 -10.53
CA PRO A 194 11.09 13.80 -10.06
C PRO A 194 9.92 13.90 -11.05
N VAL A 195 8.70 13.82 -10.51
CA VAL A 195 7.46 13.91 -11.31
C VAL A 195 7.51 15.24 -12.04
N THR A 196 7.89 15.20 -13.32
CA THR A 196 7.72 16.35 -14.20
C THR A 196 6.23 16.39 -14.44
N VAL A 197 5.56 17.36 -13.82
CA VAL A 197 4.15 17.68 -14.08
C VAL A 197 4.06 17.96 -15.58
N ILE A 198 3.61 16.98 -16.37
CA ILE A 198 3.22 17.22 -17.75
C ILE A 198 1.87 17.92 -17.65
N LEU A 199 1.93 19.26 -17.65
CA LEU A 199 0.78 20.10 -17.96
C LEU A 199 0.47 19.87 -19.44
N ASN A 200 -0.63 19.17 -19.72
CA ASN A 200 -1.35 19.26 -20.99
C ASN A 200 -2.59 20.12 -20.78
#